data_AF-A0A7V2JS45-F1
#
_entry.id   AF-A0A7V2JS45-F1
#
_cell.length_a   1.000
_cell.length_b   1.000
_cell.length_c   1.000
_cell.angle_alpha   90.00
_cell.angle_beta   90.00
_cell.angle_gamma   90.00
#
_symmetry.space_group_name_H-M   'P 1'
#
loop_
_entity.id
_entity.type
_entity.pdbx_description
1 polymer ?
#
loop_
_entity_poly.entity_id
_entity_poly.type
_entity_poly.pdbx_seq_one_letter_code
_entity_poly.pdbx_strand_id
1 'polypeptide(L)'
;MDELSADKLYHRVNLSDLDFKTTKDIEPLVGTIGQDRAIHAIDFGLRVKTKGFNLYIAGPTGTGKHSTIEAFVKKAAMEKKAPSDWCYAYNFNEPDKPLAIELPAGAGSMLAHDMEELIDDCLVEIPRAFESEEYEKRKKQIINEFKSKRDLILNDLRQKAAKFGFSVEITAAGIFTFPIIDGKALRQDKFNDLAERQKREIKEKKDKLQDKISRLLSEIRNIEKAARDNIGELEQEISLFAIGHLLGLLIEKYKNIPKVTSYLTGVERDIVDHIEVFKDHEKKNTDIIPGLETGAKTRDLDRYKINLFINNDDTDSAPVVFETNPTYYNIFGRLEYKARLGAMSTDFTMIKSGAIHRANGGYLVLNAIDLLKALFSWEALKR
;
A
#
# COMPACT_ATOMS: atom_id res chain seq x y z
N MET A 1 -59.03 -5.72 -63.38
CA MET A 1 -57.66 -5.34 -62.95
C MET A 1 -56.87 -5.20 -64.20
N ASP A 2 -56.36 -4.01 -64.49
CA ASP A 2 -55.50 -3.81 -65.66
C ASP A 2 -54.18 -4.55 -65.47
N GLU A 3 -53.73 -5.23 -66.52
CA GLU A 3 -52.49 -6.00 -66.51
C GLU A 3 -51.28 -5.05 -66.47
N LEU A 4 -50.37 -5.24 -65.52
CA LEU A 4 -49.15 -4.45 -65.41
C LEU A 4 -48.11 -5.00 -66.39
N SER A 5 -47.62 -4.15 -67.29
CA SER A 5 -46.48 -4.48 -68.14
C SER A 5 -45.22 -4.65 -67.31
N ALA A 6 -44.25 -5.44 -67.81
CA ALA A 6 -42.99 -5.72 -67.11
C ALA A 6 -42.25 -4.45 -66.65
N ASP A 7 -42.34 -3.36 -67.43
CA ASP A 7 -41.71 -2.08 -67.13
C ASP A 7 -42.38 -1.32 -65.99
N LYS A 8 -43.65 -1.62 -65.69
CA LYS A 8 -44.39 -1.08 -64.54
C LYS A 8 -44.15 -1.88 -63.25
N LEU A 9 -43.52 -3.07 -63.34
CA LEU A 9 -43.20 -3.91 -62.20
C LEU A 9 -41.83 -3.57 -61.57
N TYR A 10 -40.97 -2.85 -62.30
CA TYR A 10 -39.61 -2.57 -61.87
C TYR A 10 -39.29 -1.07 -61.92
N HIS A 11 -38.99 -0.50 -60.76
CA HIS A 11 -38.49 0.87 -60.68
C HIS A 11 -36.97 0.86 -60.92
N ARG A 12 -36.54 1.23 -62.14
CA ARG A 12 -35.12 1.32 -62.47
C ARG A 12 -34.49 2.52 -61.75
N VAL A 13 -33.33 2.30 -61.12
CA VAL A 13 -32.45 3.41 -60.73
C VAL A 13 -31.59 3.76 -61.95
N ASN A 14 -31.62 5.02 -62.36
CA ASN A 14 -30.79 5.48 -63.45
C ASN A 14 -29.36 5.73 -62.96
N LEU A 15 -28.44 4.86 -63.38
CA LEU A 15 -27.04 4.92 -62.90
C LEU A 15 -26.26 6.11 -63.48
N SER A 16 -26.76 6.76 -64.54
CA SER A 16 -26.16 8.00 -65.05
C SER A 16 -26.33 9.19 -64.11
N ASP A 17 -27.23 9.09 -63.13
CA ASP A 17 -27.57 10.16 -62.19
C ASP A 17 -26.71 10.09 -60.91
N LEU A 18 -25.71 9.19 -60.87
CA LEU A 18 -24.79 9.02 -59.75
C LEU A 18 -23.43 9.62 -60.08
N ASP A 19 -22.96 10.54 -59.23
CA ASP A 19 -21.70 11.27 -59.43
C ASP A 19 -20.43 10.47 -59.07
N PHE A 20 -20.49 9.13 -59.05
CA PHE A 20 -19.37 8.25 -58.71
C PHE A 20 -19.30 7.01 -59.62
N LYS A 21 -18.10 6.47 -59.82
CA LYS A 21 -17.90 5.26 -60.67
C LYS A 21 -18.02 3.98 -59.87
N THR A 22 -17.52 3.99 -58.64
CA THR A 22 -17.58 2.86 -57.72
C THR A 22 -17.84 3.34 -56.30
N THR A 23 -18.32 2.46 -55.42
CA THR A 23 -18.53 2.80 -54.00
C THR A 23 -17.23 3.12 -53.25
N LYS A 24 -16.05 2.91 -53.85
CA LYS A 24 -14.76 3.36 -53.31
C LYS A 24 -14.56 4.86 -53.43
N ASP A 25 -15.29 5.50 -54.34
CA ASP A 25 -15.18 6.94 -54.62
C ASP A 25 -16.08 7.78 -53.70
N ILE A 26 -16.85 7.13 -52.81
CA ILE A 26 -17.81 7.79 -51.92
C ILE A 26 -17.24 7.83 -50.51
N GLU A 27 -17.27 9.01 -49.89
CA GLU A 27 -16.97 9.12 -48.46
C GLU A 27 -18.02 8.36 -47.63
N PRO A 28 -17.61 7.51 -46.68
CA PRO A 28 -18.54 6.81 -45.81
C PRO A 28 -19.42 7.80 -45.02
N LEU A 29 -20.72 7.60 -45.08
CA LEU A 29 -21.65 8.43 -44.30
C LEU A 29 -21.43 8.21 -42.79
N VAL A 30 -21.23 9.30 -42.07
CA VAL A 30 -21.18 9.29 -40.59
C VAL A 30 -22.55 9.63 -40.03
N GLY A 31 -23.24 8.63 -39.48
CA GLY A 31 -24.54 8.80 -38.82
C GLY A 31 -25.63 7.89 -39.39
N THR A 32 -26.90 8.27 -39.17
CA THR A 32 -28.07 7.51 -39.64
C THR A 32 -28.84 8.29 -40.71
N ILE A 33 -29.14 7.65 -41.84
CA ILE A 33 -29.90 8.27 -42.95
C ILE A 33 -31.35 8.55 -42.51
N GLY A 34 -31.84 9.76 -42.76
CA GLY A 34 -33.24 10.14 -42.56
C GLY A 34 -33.69 10.24 -41.10
N GLN A 35 -32.76 10.43 -40.16
CA GLN A 35 -33.03 10.52 -38.72
C GLN A 35 -32.54 11.84 -38.11
N ASP A 36 -32.78 12.97 -38.77
CA ASP A 36 -32.27 14.29 -38.37
C ASP A 36 -32.64 14.67 -36.94
N ARG A 37 -33.87 14.34 -36.52
CA ARG A 37 -34.31 14.55 -35.13
C ARG A 37 -33.46 13.78 -34.12
N ALA A 38 -33.10 12.53 -34.41
CA ALA A 38 -32.30 11.71 -33.51
C ALA A 38 -30.86 12.23 -33.45
N ILE A 39 -30.30 12.64 -34.60
CA ILE A 39 -28.96 13.24 -34.68
C ILE A 39 -28.89 14.52 -33.85
N HIS A 40 -29.86 15.44 -33.99
CA HIS A 40 -29.91 16.66 -33.18
C HIS A 40 -30.06 16.37 -31.68
N ALA A 41 -30.85 15.36 -31.29
CA ALA A 41 -30.99 14.97 -29.90
C ALA A 41 -29.69 14.40 -29.30
N ILE A 42 -28.93 13.62 -30.08
CA ILE A 42 -27.62 13.10 -29.68
C ILE A 42 -26.63 14.26 -29.50
N ASP A 43 -26.49 15.15 -30.49
CA ASP A 43 -25.58 16.31 -30.40
C ASP A 43 -25.92 17.21 -29.21
N PHE A 44 -27.21 17.52 -29.02
CA PHE A 44 -27.67 18.26 -27.84
C PHE A 44 -27.29 17.54 -26.55
N GLY A 45 -27.63 16.25 -26.43
CA GLY A 45 -27.38 15.46 -25.23
C GLY A 45 -25.90 15.38 -24.86
N LEU A 46 -25.00 15.27 -25.84
CA LEU A 46 -23.54 15.24 -25.61
C LEU A 46 -22.97 16.60 -25.19
N ARG A 47 -23.65 17.72 -25.52
CA ARG A 47 -23.24 19.08 -25.11
C ARG A 47 -23.73 19.46 -23.71
N VAL A 48 -24.72 18.76 -23.15
CA VAL A 48 -25.22 19.04 -21.80
C VAL A 48 -24.15 18.73 -20.75
N LYS A 49 -23.73 19.75 -19.98
CA LYS A 49 -22.71 19.61 -18.92
C LYS A 49 -23.30 19.45 -17.51
N THR A 50 -24.63 19.44 -17.38
CA THR A 50 -25.31 19.38 -16.08
C THR A 50 -25.34 17.94 -15.55
N LYS A 51 -25.04 17.75 -14.26
CA LYS A 51 -25.13 16.44 -13.60
C LYS A 51 -26.56 15.87 -13.67
N GLY A 52 -26.67 14.54 -13.77
CA GLY A 52 -27.95 13.83 -13.80
C GLY A 52 -28.57 13.68 -15.18
N PHE A 53 -27.94 14.20 -16.23
CA PHE A 53 -28.37 13.97 -17.62
C PHE A 53 -27.64 12.78 -18.22
N ASN A 54 -28.41 11.78 -18.66
CA ASN A 54 -27.93 10.62 -19.41
C ASN A 54 -28.73 10.52 -20.72
N LEU A 55 -28.08 10.01 -21.78
CA LEU A 55 -28.73 9.82 -23.08
C LEU A 55 -29.23 8.37 -23.21
N TYR A 56 -30.51 8.21 -23.55
CA TYR A 56 -31.10 6.92 -23.91
C TYR A 56 -31.54 6.93 -25.37
N ILE A 57 -31.14 5.92 -26.13
CA ILE A 57 -31.38 5.83 -27.57
C ILE A 57 -32.26 4.61 -27.84
N ALA A 58 -33.46 4.86 -28.35
CA ALA A 58 -34.41 3.83 -28.76
C ALA A 58 -34.69 3.91 -30.26
N GLY A 59 -34.98 2.76 -30.86
CA GLY A 59 -35.37 2.65 -32.26
C GLY A 59 -35.31 1.21 -32.75
N PRO A 60 -35.86 0.91 -33.94
CA PRO A 60 -35.89 -0.44 -34.50
C PRO A 60 -34.49 -1.07 -34.65
N THR A 61 -34.43 -2.40 -34.67
CA THR A 61 -33.19 -3.13 -34.97
C THR A 61 -32.76 -2.84 -36.42
N GLY A 62 -31.44 -2.77 -36.67
CA GLY A 62 -30.90 -2.53 -38.01
C GLY A 62 -30.80 -1.06 -38.42
N THR A 63 -31.26 -0.10 -37.60
CA THR A 63 -31.17 1.34 -37.93
C THR A 63 -29.82 1.97 -37.59
N GLY A 64 -28.73 1.20 -37.43
CA GLY A 64 -27.39 1.77 -37.21
C GLY A 64 -27.22 2.60 -35.91
N LYS A 65 -28.05 2.37 -34.87
CA LYS A 65 -27.98 3.16 -33.61
C LYS A 65 -26.60 3.12 -32.96
N HIS A 66 -26.00 1.93 -32.91
CA HIS A 66 -24.71 1.72 -32.25
C HIS A 66 -23.58 2.42 -32.98
N SER A 67 -23.45 2.23 -34.30
CA SER A 67 -22.46 2.91 -35.12
C SER A 67 -22.63 4.43 -35.09
N THR A 68 -23.88 4.90 -35.06
CA THR A 68 -24.18 6.34 -34.95
C THR A 68 -23.72 6.89 -33.61
N ILE A 69 -24.11 6.30 -32.48
CA ILE A 69 -23.69 6.82 -31.18
C ILE A 69 -22.17 6.71 -30.99
N GLU A 70 -21.55 5.65 -31.50
CA GLU A 70 -20.11 5.48 -31.45
C GLU A 70 -19.36 6.60 -32.16
N ALA A 71 -19.76 6.93 -33.39
CA ALA A 71 -19.13 8.02 -34.13
C ALA A 71 -19.30 9.38 -33.41
N PHE A 72 -20.50 9.68 -32.89
CA PHE A 72 -20.77 10.95 -32.23
C PHE A 72 -20.05 11.08 -30.88
N VAL A 73 -20.03 10.01 -30.08
CA VAL A 73 -19.36 10.01 -28.77
C VAL A 73 -17.84 10.09 -28.94
N LYS A 74 -17.26 9.35 -29.90
CA LYS A 74 -15.82 9.46 -30.22
C LYS A 74 -15.44 10.87 -30.64
N LYS A 75 -16.24 11.50 -31.50
CA LYS A 75 -16.01 12.90 -31.90
C LYS A 75 -16.10 13.85 -30.71
N ALA A 76 -17.14 13.73 -29.88
CA ALA A 76 -17.30 14.57 -28.69
C ALA A 76 -16.23 14.33 -27.62
N ALA A 77 -15.64 13.13 -27.59
CA ALA A 77 -14.56 12.78 -26.67
C ALA A 77 -13.24 13.43 -27.07
N MET A 78 -12.93 13.48 -28.38
CA MET A 78 -11.74 14.15 -28.93
C MET A 78 -11.66 15.64 -28.59
N GLU A 79 -12.80 16.30 -28.36
CA GLU A 79 -12.86 17.71 -27.96
C GLU A 79 -12.57 17.94 -26.46
N LYS A 80 -12.44 16.86 -25.68
CA LYS A 80 -12.16 16.91 -24.24
C LYS A 80 -10.71 16.52 -23.98
N LYS A 81 -10.14 17.07 -22.90
CA LYS A 81 -8.80 16.70 -22.42
C LYS A 81 -8.80 15.28 -21.86
N ALA A 82 -7.62 14.65 -21.89
CA ALA A 82 -7.34 13.44 -21.15
C ALA A 82 -7.76 13.57 -19.67
N PRO A 83 -8.44 12.55 -19.10
CA PRO A 83 -8.79 12.56 -17.69
C PRO A 83 -7.58 12.23 -16.82
N SER A 84 -7.73 12.43 -15.52
CA SER A 84 -6.74 12.05 -14.51
C SER A 84 -6.54 10.53 -14.45
N ASP A 85 -5.30 10.12 -14.16
CA ASP A 85 -4.98 8.79 -13.66
C ASP A 85 -5.51 8.62 -12.24
N TRP A 86 -5.82 7.38 -11.88
CA TRP A 86 -6.23 7.03 -10.53
C TRP A 86 -5.41 5.86 -10.03
N CYS A 87 -4.86 6.02 -8.83
CA CYS A 87 -4.07 5.02 -8.15
C CYS A 87 -4.67 4.70 -6.78
N TYR A 88 -4.58 3.43 -6.37
CA TYR A 88 -4.73 3.05 -4.97
C TYR A 88 -3.36 2.84 -4.35
N ALA A 89 -3.13 3.49 -3.21
CA ALA A 89 -1.95 3.30 -2.36
C ALA A 89 -2.37 2.74 -1.01
N TYR A 90 -1.45 2.08 -0.31
CA TYR A 90 -1.72 1.57 1.02
C TYR A 90 -2.01 2.70 2.01
N ASN A 91 -2.89 2.42 2.97
CA ASN A 91 -3.21 3.36 4.03
C ASN A 91 -2.63 2.86 5.35
N PHE A 92 -1.53 3.47 5.78
CA PHE A 92 -0.81 3.09 7.00
C PHE A 92 -1.65 3.20 8.29
N ASN A 93 -2.70 4.04 8.30
CA ASN A 93 -3.58 4.20 9.46
C ASN A 93 -4.77 3.23 9.43
N GLU A 94 -5.33 2.98 8.24
CA GLU A 94 -6.48 2.10 8.05
C GLU A 94 -6.21 1.15 6.86
N PRO A 95 -5.47 0.05 7.07
CA PRO A 95 -5.03 -0.88 6.00
C PRO A 95 -6.14 -1.38 5.07
N ASP A 96 -7.35 -1.56 5.59
CA ASP A 96 -8.53 -2.03 4.84
C ASP A 96 -9.18 -0.93 3.97
N LYS A 97 -8.67 0.31 4.02
CA LYS A 97 -9.19 1.47 3.28
C LYS A 97 -8.08 2.14 2.48
N PRO A 98 -7.72 1.59 1.30
CA PRO A 98 -6.65 2.15 0.48
C PRO A 98 -6.93 3.60 0.07
N LEU A 99 -5.86 4.38 -0.07
CA LEU A 99 -5.93 5.79 -0.44
C LEU A 99 -6.12 5.92 -1.95
N ALA A 100 -7.19 6.57 -2.38
CA ALA A 100 -7.38 6.98 -3.77
C ALA A 100 -6.63 8.29 -4.06
N ILE A 101 -5.63 8.19 -4.94
CA ILE A 101 -4.79 9.30 -5.39
C ILE A 101 -5.15 9.62 -6.84
N GLU A 102 -5.52 10.88 -7.08
CA GLU A 102 -5.77 11.42 -8.41
C GLU A 102 -4.47 12.05 -8.92
N LEU A 103 -4.09 11.72 -10.15
CA LEU A 103 -2.85 12.15 -10.79
C LEU A 103 -3.13 12.69 -12.19
N PRO A 104 -2.33 13.64 -12.71
CA PRO A 104 -2.37 13.97 -14.13
C PRO A 104 -2.20 12.71 -15.00
N ALA A 105 -2.75 12.72 -16.21
CA ALA A 105 -2.57 11.62 -17.17
C ALA A 105 -1.08 11.26 -17.34
N GLY A 106 -0.77 9.97 -17.28
CA GLY A 106 0.58 9.40 -17.39
C GLY A 106 1.37 9.40 -16.08
N ALA A 107 1.06 10.29 -15.12
CA ALA A 107 1.79 10.38 -13.87
C ALA A 107 1.52 9.19 -12.92
N GLY A 108 0.44 8.42 -13.13
CA GLY A 108 0.17 7.21 -12.35
C GLY A 108 1.20 6.10 -12.59
N SER A 109 1.57 5.89 -13.85
CA SER A 109 2.61 4.92 -14.24
C SER A 109 3.98 5.34 -13.70
N MET A 110 4.30 6.63 -13.81
CA MET A 110 5.54 7.21 -13.26
C MET A 110 5.64 7.01 -11.74
N LEU A 111 4.57 7.28 -10.98
CA LEU A 111 4.58 7.12 -9.53
C LEU A 111 4.75 5.65 -9.13
N ALA A 112 4.10 4.72 -9.85
CA ALA A 112 4.25 3.30 -9.58
C ALA A 112 5.69 2.82 -9.78
N HIS A 113 6.34 3.26 -10.86
CA HIS A 113 7.73 2.93 -11.14
C HIS A 113 8.70 3.56 -10.13
N ASP A 114 8.54 4.86 -9.83
CA ASP A 114 9.36 5.55 -8.84
C ASP A 114 9.28 4.89 -7.44
N MET A 115 8.11 4.37 -7.06
CA MET A 115 7.93 3.67 -5.80
C MET A 115 8.59 2.29 -5.80
N GLU A 116 8.63 1.59 -6.94
CA GLU A 116 9.40 0.34 -7.07
C GLU A 116 10.90 0.62 -6.93
N GLU A 117 11.42 1.62 -7.65
CA GLU A 117 12.83 2.03 -7.55
C GLU A 117 13.21 2.47 -6.13
N LEU A 118 12.35 3.26 -5.47
CA LEU A 118 12.57 3.68 -4.07
C LEU A 118 12.77 2.47 -3.15
N ILE A 119 11.95 1.43 -3.30
CA ILE A 119 12.02 0.26 -2.42
C ILE A 119 13.25 -0.57 -2.74
N ASP A 120 13.61 -0.73 -4.01
CA ASP A 120 14.85 -1.40 -4.42
C ASP A 120 16.09 -0.67 -3.87
N ASP A 121 16.12 0.66 -3.95
CA ASP A 121 17.20 1.48 -3.38
C ASP A 121 17.25 1.37 -1.85
N CYS A 122 16.09 1.41 -1.18
CA CYS A 122 16.00 1.19 0.27
C CYS A 122 16.58 -0.17 0.68
N LEU A 123 16.35 -1.23 -0.10
CA LEU A 123 16.87 -2.57 0.17
C LEU A 123 18.41 -2.67 0.06
N VAL A 124 19.07 -1.68 -0.54
CA VAL A 124 20.53 -1.59 -0.66
C VAL A 124 21.12 -0.60 0.33
N GLU A 125 20.59 0.62 0.39
CA GLU A 125 21.18 1.71 1.18
C GLU A 125 20.96 1.52 2.68
N ILE A 126 19.83 0.93 3.10
CA ILE A 126 19.58 0.66 4.52
C ILE A 126 20.62 -0.33 5.09
N PRO A 127 20.77 -1.57 4.57
CA PRO A 127 21.81 -2.49 5.06
C PRO A 127 23.20 -1.85 5.08
N ARG A 128 23.57 -1.15 4.01
CA ARG A 128 24.87 -0.48 3.90
C ARG A 128 25.10 0.54 5.00
N ALA A 129 24.09 1.34 5.36
CA ALA A 129 24.19 2.31 6.45
C ALA A 129 24.35 1.61 7.82
N PHE A 130 23.69 0.47 8.03
CA PHE A 130 23.81 -0.35 9.24
C PHE A 130 25.09 -1.18 9.32
N GLU A 131 25.82 -1.35 8.21
CA GLU A 131 27.15 -1.97 8.18
C GLU A 131 28.29 -0.95 8.28
N SER A 132 27.96 0.34 8.33
CA SER A 132 28.97 1.41 8.41
C SER A 132 29.76 1.37 9.71
N GLU A 133 31.05 1.73 9.63
CA GLU A 133 31.92 1.86 10.81
C GLU A 133 31.38 2.90 11.81
N GLU A 134 30.72 3.95 11.32
CA GLU A 134 30.14 4.99 12.15
C GLU A 134 28.99 4.44 13.02
N TYR A 135 28.06 3.69 12.44
CA TYR A 135 26.99 3.04 13.19
C TYR A 135 27.55 2.09 14.26
N GLU A 136 28.48 1.22 13.87
CA GLU A 136 29.11 0.26 14.79
C GLU A 136 29.85 0.96 15.94
N LYS A 137 30.54 2.07 15.66
CA LYS A 137 31.21 2.88 16.67
C LYS A 137 30.23 3.54 17.63
N ARG A 138 29.19 4.21 17.12
CA ARG A 138 28.15 4.88 17.94
C ARG A 138 27.39 3.87 18.80
N LYS A 139 27.02 2.72 18.23
CA LYS A 139 26.38 1.61 18.94
C LYS A 139 27.26 1.08 20.08
N LYS A 140 28.54 0.82 19.81
CA LYS A 140 29.50 0.38 20.85
C LYS A 140 29.67 1.43 21.95
N GLN A 141 29.68 2.71 21.60
CA GLN A 141 29.75 3.80 22.58
C GLN A 141 28.55 3.79 23.53
N ILE A 142 27.34 3.68 23.00
CA ILE A 142 26.10 3.57 23.79
C ILE A 142 26.18 2.34 24.71
N ILE A 143 26.50 1.16 24.16
CA ILE A 143 26.61 -0.08 24.93
C ILE A 143 27.63 0.05 26.06
N ASN A 144 28.80 0.64 25.80
CA ASN A 144 29.85 0.81 26.80
C ASN A 144 29.47 1.83 27.89
N GLU A 145 28.76 2.89 27.54
CA GLU A 145 28.26 3.88 28.50
C GLU A 145 27.27 3.22 29.48
N PHE A 146 26.26 2.52 28.97
CA PHE A 146 25.26 1.85 29.80
C PHE A 146 25.84 0.67 30.58
N LYS A 147 26.81 -0.06 30.01
CA LYS A 147 27.58 -1.09 30.73
C LYS A 147 28.33 -0.49 31.92
N SER A 148 28.98 0.66 31.73
CA SER A 148 29.72 1.35 32.80
C SER A 148 28.77 1.82 33.92
N LYS A 149 27.61 2.40 33.58
CA LYS A 149 26.57 2.78 34.55
C LYS A 149 26.07 1.57 35.35
N ARG A 150 25.81 0.44 34.68
CA ARG A 150 25.41 -0.81 35.32
C ARG A 150 26.49 -1.32 36.27
N ASP A 151 27.75 -1.35 35.83
CA ASP A 151 28.86 -1.86 36.63
C ASP A 151 29.10 -1.00 37.89
N LEU A 152 28.87 0.32 37.83
CA LEU A 152 28.89 1.20 39.01
C LEU A 152 27.82 0.83 40.04
N ILE A 153 26.58 0.57 39.60
CA ILE A 153 25.49 0.14 40.48
C ILE A 153 25.78 -1.22 41.12
N LEU A 154 26.31 -2.17 40.34
CA LEU A 154 26.67 -3.48 40.85
C LEU A 154 27.81 -3.41 41.88
N ASN A 155 28.78 -2.51 41.66
CA ASN A 155 29.85 -2.27 42.62
C ASN A 155 29.34 -1.61 43.91
N ASP A 156 28.42 -0.64 43.81
CA ASP A 156 27.76 -0.04 44.98
C ASP A 156 26.94 -1.07 45.76
N LEU A 157 26.22 -1.98 45.07
CA LEU A 157 25.54 -3.10 45.70
C LEU A 157 26.50 -3.99 46.49
N ARG A 158 27.64 -4.38 45.89
CA ARG A 158 28.66 -5.21 46.54
C ARG A 158 29.22 -4.53 47.79
N GLN A 159 29.54 -3.24 47.71
CA GLN A 159 30.06 -2.47 48.86
C GLN A 159 29.01 -2.34 49.97
N LYS A 160 27.76 -2.04 49.63
CA LYS A 160 26.66 -1.96 50.60
C LYS A 160 26.42 -3.32 51.25
N ALA A 161 26.35 -4.41 50.48
CA ALA A 161 26.17 -5.74 51.03
C ALA A 161 27.31 -6.14 51.98
N ALA A 162 28.57 -5.86 51.61
CA ALA A 162 29.73 -6.12 52.45
C ALA A 162 29.63 -5.37 53.80
N LYS A 163 29.20 -4.10 53.80
CA LYS A 163 28.94 -3.33 55.03
C LYS A 163 27.82 -3.92 55.89
N PHE A 164 26.86 -4.63 55.29
CA PHE A 164 25.80 -5.35 56.00
C PHE A 164 26.20 -6.77 56.41
N GLY A 165 27.44 -7.21 56.12
CA GLY A 165 27.93 -8.54 56.45
C GLY A 165 27.51 -9.62 55.44
N PHE A 166 27.31 -9.26 54.17
CA PHE A 166 26.94 -10.19 53.11
C PHE A 166 27.88 -10.06 51.91
N SER A 167 28.19 -11.18 51.26
CA SER A 167 28.75 -11.20 49.91
C SER A 167 27.62 -11.31 48.88
N VAL A 168 27.83 -10.72 47.71
CA VAL A 168 26.86 -10.75 46.61
C VAL A 168 27.51 -11.42 45.40
N GLU A 169 26.83 -12.44 44.90
CA GLU A 169 27.19 -13.15 43.67
C GLU A 169 26.10 -12.90 42.63
N ILE A 170 26.53 -12.57 41.40
CA ILE A 170 25.62 -12.24 40.31
C ILE A 170 25.83 -13.30 39.24
N THR A 171 24.77 -14.02 38.91
CA THR A 171 24.78 -15.05 37.88
C THR A 171 23.66 -14.77 36.88
N ALA A 172 23.63 -15.54 35.78
CA ALA A 172 22.52 -15.49 34.83
C ALA A 172 21.16 -15.81 35.47
N ALA A 173 21.15 -16.55 36.58
CA ALA A 173 19.94 -16.90 37.33
C ALA A 173 19.48 -15.80 38.30
N GLY A 174 20.30 -14.76 38.54
CA GLY A 174 19.95 -13.61 39.38
C GLY A 174 21.03 -13.21 40.38
N ILE A 175 20.61 -12.43 41.37
CA ILE A 175 21.48 -11.91 42.44
C ILE A 175 21.32 -12.78 43.69
N PHE A 176 22.42 -13.38 44.15
CA PHE A 176 22.48 -14.21 45.35
C PHE A 176 23.27 -13.50 46.46
N THR A 177 22.76 -13.54 47.68
CA THR A 177 23.39 -12.93 48.86
C THR A 177 23.75 -13.99 49.88
N PHE A 178 25.00 -14.05 50.32
CA PHE A 178 25.49 -14.99 51.32
C PHE A 178 26.01 -14.24 52.55
N PRO A 179 25.62 -14.61 53.78
CA PRO A 179 26.16 -13.98 54.98
C PRO A 179 27.65 -14.28 55.15
N ILE A 180 28.42 -13.32 55.67
CA ILE A 180 29.85 -13.44 55.95
C ILE A 180 30.04 -13.64 57.46
N ILE A 181 30.66 -14.74 57.86
CA ILE A 181 31.05 -15.04 59.25
C ILE A 181 32.52 -15.44 59.24
N ASP A 182 33.33 -14.87 60.14
CA ASP A 182 34.78 -15.11 60.22
C ASP A 182 35.53 -14.95 58.88
N GLY A 183 35.10 -13.97 58.07
CA GLY A 183 35.68 -13.67 56.76
C GLY A 183 35.32 -14.65 55.65
N LYS A 184 34.47 -15.65 55.90
CA LYS A 184 34.03 -16.62 54.89
C LYS A 184 32.52 -16.49 54.60
N ALA A 185 32.15 -16.58 53.33
CA ALA A 185 30.75 -16.64 52.90
C ALA A 185 30.14 -17.98 53.33
N LEU A 186 29.03 -17.92 54.06
CA LEU A 186 28.34 -19.09 54.58
C LEU A 186 27.28 -19.56 53.58
N ARG A 187 27.33 -20.85 53.21
CA ARG A 187 26.27 -21.51 52.44
C ARG A 187 25.15 -21.99 53.37
N GLN A 188 24.00 -22.31 52.77
CA GLN A 188 22.72 -22.57 53.46
C GLN A 188 22.80 -23.71 54.49
N ASP A 189 23.65 -24.70 54.22
CA ASP A 189 23.95 -25.87 55.06
C ASP A 189 24.50 -25.48 56.44
N LYS A 190 25.45 -24.54 56.49
CA LYS A 190 26.06 -24.07 57.75
C LYS A 190 25.25 -23.01 58.49
N PHE A 191 24.26 -22.41 57.83
CA PHE A 191 23.38 -21.40 58.44
C PHE A 191 22.43 -22.02 59.48
N ASN A 192 22.04 -23.28 59.27
CA ASN A 192 21.14 -24.00 60.16
C ASN A 192 21.76 -24.35 61.52
N ASP A 193 23.09 -24.41 61.59
CA ASP A 193 23.84 -24.74 62.81
C ASP A 193 24.06 -23.52 63.74
N LEU A 194 23.68 -22.32 63.30
CA LEU A 194 23.82 -21.08 64.08
C LEU A 194 22.80 -20.99 65.23
N ALA A 195 23.18 -20.31 66.30
CA ALA A 195 22.29 -20.02 67.43
C ALA A 195 21.10 -19.13 67.00
N GLU A 196 19.92 -19.34 67.58
CA GLU A 196 18.68 -18.62 67.22
C GLU A 196 18.80 -17.09 67.26
N ARG A 197 19.61 -16.56 68.18
CA ARG A 197 19.89 -15.11 68.26
C ARG A 197 20.64 -14.59 67.03
N GLN A 198 21.67 -15.33 66.58
CA GLN A 198 22.44 -14.98 65.39
C GLN A 198 21.61 -15.12 64.12
N LYS A 199 20.75 -16.15 64.04
CA LYS A 199 19.80 -16.33 62.94
C LYS A 199 18.84 -15.14 62.81
N ARG A 200 18.29 -14.63 63.92
CA ARG A 200 17.42 -13.43 63.93
C ARG A 200 18.16 -12.18 63.44
N GLU A 201 19.37 -11.91 63.93
CA GLU A 201 20.15 -10.73 63.51
C GLU A 201 20.52 -10.77 62.02
N ILE A 202 20.89 -11.94 61.50
CA ILE A 202 21.18 -12.09 60.06
C ILE A 202 19.90 -11.91 59.23
N LYS A 203 18.76 -12.40 59.71
CA LYS A 203 17.47 -12.25 59.01
C LYS A 203 17.04 -10.79 58.90
N GLU A 204 17.11 -10.00 59.97
CA GLU A 204 16.78 -8.57 59.93
C GLU A 204 17.70 -7.77 59.00
N LYS A 205 19.00 -8.08 59.00
CA LYS A 205 19.96 -7.45 58.07
C LYS A 205 19.70 -7.87 56.62
N LYS A 206 19.30 -9.13 56.39
CA LYS A 206 18.93 -9.67 55.08
C LYS A 206 17.70 -8.98 54.53
N ASP A 207 16.66 -8.76 55.33
CA ASP A 207 15.43 -8.09 54.90
C ASP A 207 15.71 -6.64 54.47
N LYS A 208 16.48 -5.89 55.28
CA LYS A 208 16.94 -4.53 54.92
C LYS A 208 17.82 -4.51 53.65
N LEU A 209 18.60 -5.56 53.43
CA LEU A 209 19.43 -5.70 52.23
C LEU A 209 18.57 -6.05 51.00
N GLN A 210 17.54 -6.89 51.16
CA GLN A 210 16.61 -7.22 50.08
C GLN A 210 15.87 -5.99 49.55
N ASP A 211 15.40 -5.09 50.41
CA ASP A 211 14.77 -3.83 49.97
C ASP A 211 15.71 -2.97 49.11
N LYS A 212 16.99 -2.92 49.48
CA LYS A 212 18.02 -2.23 48.70
C LYS A 212 18.30 -2.93 47.37
N ILE A 213 18.38 -4.25 47.36
CA ILE A 213 18.57 -5.05 46.13
C ILE A 213 17.41 -4.82 45.17
N SER A 214 16.18 -4.86 45.65
CA SER A 214 14.98 -4.61 44.84
C SER A 214 15.02 -3.24 44.15
N ARG A 215 15.44 -2.19 44.86
CA ARG A 215 15.60 -0.83 44.28
C ARG A 215 16.69 -0.78 43.21
N LEU A 216 17.85 -1.38 43.47
CA LEU A 216 18.96 -1.41 42.50
C LEU A 216 18.64 -2.27 41.27
N LEU A 217 17.88 -3.36 41.43
CA LEU A 217 17.38 -4.14 40.31
C LEU A 217 16.41 -3.35 39.42
N SER A 218 15.54 -2.53 40.03
CA SER A 218 14.69 -1.62 39.27
C SER A 218 15.51 -0.58 38.50
N GLU A 219 16.57 -0.05 39.10
CA GLU A 219 17.49 0.89 38.46
C GLU A 219 18.23 0.27 37.27
N ILE A 220 18.71 -0.98 37.43
CA ILE A 220 19.33 -1.75 36.34
C ILE A 220 18.35 -1.96 35.18
N ARG A 221 17.09 -2.33 35.46
CA ARG A 221 16.06 -2.47 34.42
C ARG A 221 15.80 -1.16 33.68
N ASN A 222 15.81 -0.03 34.39
CA ASN A 222 15.66 1.29 33.78
C ASN A 222 16.85 1.63 32.88
N ILE A 223 18.08 1.29 33.29
CA ILE A 223 19.30 1.45 32.47
C ILE A 223 19.24 0.58 31.23
N GLU A 224 18.79 -0.67 31.34
CA GLU A 224 18.62 -1.56 30.19
C GLU A 224 17.54 -1.06 29.23
N LYS A 225 16.43 -0.53 29.77
CA LYS A 225 15.40 0.13 28.96
C LYS A 225 15.97 1.34 28.22
N ALA A 226 16.62 2.25 28.95
CA ALA A 226 17.22 3.45 28.36
C ALA A 226 18.29 3.09 27.30
N ALA A 227 19.07 2.04 27.50
CA ALA A 227 20.02 1.54 26.51
C ALA A 227 19.31 1.08 25.23
N ARG A 228 18.20 0.32 25.35
CA ARG A 228 17.39 -0.08 24.19
C ARG A 228 16.77 1.13 23.49
N ASP A 229 16.24 2.09 24.24
CA ASP A 229 15.62 3.30 23.68
C ASP A 229 16.68 4.13 22.92
N ASN A 230 17.88 4.32 23.48
CA ASN A 230 18.98 5.04 22.81
C ASN A 230 19.49 4.32 21.57
N ILE A 231 19.54 2.98 21.59
CA ILE A 231 19.86 2.21 20.38
C ILE A 231 18.74 2.42 19.34
N GLY A 232 17.48 2.34 19.73
CA GLY A 232 16.35 2.60 18.83
C GLY A 232 16.41 3.98 18.19
N GLU A 233 16.69 5.03 18.96
CA GLU A 233 16.89 6.40 18.46
C GLU A 233 18.04 6.50 17.46
N LEU A 234 19.19 5.86 17.76
CA LEU A 234 20.31 5.77 16.82
C LEU A 234 19.90 5.07 15.53
N GLU A 235 19.16 3.96 15.62
CA GLU A 235 18.71 3.22 14.44
C GLU A 235 17.74 4.05 13.60
N GLN A 236 16.83 4.81 14.22
CA GLN A 236 15.95 5.75 13.51
C GLN A 236 16.75 6.85 12.80
N GLU A 237 17.74 7.44 13.45
CA GLU A 237 18.60 8.47 12.86
C GLU A 237 19.37 7.94 11.63
N ILE A 238 19.97 6.75 11.76
CA ILE A 238 20.69 6.09 10.66
C ILE A 238 19.75 5.75 9.51
N SER A 239 18.53 5.29 9.82
CA SER A 239 17.50 4.99 8.82
C SER A 239 17.10 6.24 8.04
N LEU A 240 16.76 7.32 8.74
CA LEU A 240 16.40 8.61 8.12
C LEU A 240 17.55 9.18 7.28
N PHE A 241 18.79 9.04 7.74
CA PHE A 241 19.94 9.45 6.95
C PHE A 241 20.09 8.63 5.66
N ALA A 242 19.89 7.31 5.74
CA ALA A 242 19.98 6.41 4.59
C ALA A 242 18.90 6.72 3.53
N ILE A 243 17.64 6.90 3.94
CA ILE A 243 16.51 7.03 3.00
C ILE A 243 16.11 8.47 2.69
N GLY A 244 16.51 9.44 3.52
CA GLY A 244 15.98 10.81 3.45
C GLY A 244 16.29 11.51 2.13
N HIS A 245 17.44 11.23 1.52
CA HIS A 245 17.76 11.79 0.20
C HIS A 245 16.90 11.16 -0.92
N LEU A 246 16.66 9.85 -0.88
CA LEU A 246 15.81 9.13 -1.85
C LEU A 246 14.37 9.67 -1.82
N LEU A 247 13.79 9.77 -0.63
CA LEU A 247 12.45 10.31 -0.43
C LEU A 247 12.38 11.80 -0.76
N GLY A 248 13.41 12.58 -0.41
CA GLY A 248 13.48 14.01 -0.71
C GLY A 248 13.38 14.30 -2.22
N LEU A 249 14.00 13.48 -3.06
CA LEU A 249 13.90 13.59 -4.52
C LEU A 249 12.46 13.38 -5.00
N LEU A 250 11.77 12.36 -4.48
CA LEU A 250 10.37 12.08 -4.85
C LEU A 250 9.40 13.14 -4.32
N ILE A 251 9.59 13.60 -3.08
CA ILE A 251 8.76 14.67 -2.49
C ILE A 251 8.85 15.94 -3.33
N GLU A 252 10.05 16.31 -3.79
CA GLU A 252 10.25 17.47 -4.67
C GLU A 252 9.63 17.25 -6.06
N LYS A 253 9.80 16.06 -6.65
CA LYS A 253 9.20 15.67 -7.94
C LYS A 253 7.67 15.79 -7.90
N TYR A 254 7.04 15.37 -6.81
CA TYR A 254 5.58 15.33 -6.64
C TYR A 254 5.02 16.50 -5.81
N LYS A 255 5.78 17.57 -5.56
CA LYS A 255 5.42 18.68 -4.65
C LYS A 255 4.06 19.34 -4.93
N ASN A 256 3.62 19.31 -6.18
CA ASN A 256 2.34 19.89 -6.62
C ASN A 256 1.14 18.97 -6.38
N ILE A 257 1.34 17.77 -5.84
CA ILE A 257 0.30 16.76 -5.58
C ILE A 257 0.33 16.41 -4.08
N PRO A 258 -0.39 17.16 -3.22
CA PRO A 258 -0.31 17.03 -1.76
C PRO A 258 -0.64 15.62 -1.22
N LYS A 259 -1.51 14.88 -1.92
CA LYS A 259 -1.83 13.49 -1.54
C LYS A 259 -0.61 12.56 -1.68
N VAL A 260 0.20 12.75 -2.71
CA VAL A 260 1.40 11.94 -2.95
C VAL A 260 2.47 12.30 -1.93
N THR A 261 2.74 13.58 -1.70
CA THR A 261 3.73 14.00 -0.71
C THR A 261 3.36 13.53 0.69
N SER A 262 2.08 13.63 1.07
CA SER A 262 1.59 13.08 2.35
C SER A 262 1.73 11.56 2.43
N TYR A 263 1.54 10.84 1.34
CA TYR A 263 1.75 9.39 1.29
C TYR A 263 3.23 9.04 1.45
N LEU A 264 4.13 9.75 0.77
CA LEU A 264 5.59 9.55 0.88
C LEU A 264 6.11 9.82 2.29
N THR A 265 5.60 10.82 3.00
CA THR A 265 5.91 11.01 4.44
C THR A 265 5.40 9.84 5.29
N GLY A 266 4.26 9.24 4.92
CA GLY A 266 3.78 8.01 5.54
C GLY A 266 4.69 6.81 5.29
N VAL A 267 5.19 6.68 4.05
CA VAL A 267 6.18 5.66 3.65
C VAL A 267 7.46 5.79 4.47
N GLU A 268 8.00 7.01 4.62
CA GLU A 268 9.18 7.28 5.44
C GLU A 268 9.03 6.74 6.86
N ARG A 269 7.90 7.09 7.51
CA ARG A 269 7.62 6.63 8.87
C ARG A 269 7.47 5.11 8.93
N ASP A 270 6.74 4.49 8.01
CA ASP A 270 6.53 3.03 8.02
C ASP A 270 7.85 2.26 7.81
N ILE A 271 8.73 2.75 6.93
CA ILE A 271 10.07 2.16 6.71
C ILE A 271 10.90 2.24 7.99
N VAL A 272 10.93 3.40 8.66
CA VAL A 272 11.68 3.58 9.91
C VAL A 272 11.12 2.70 11.04
N ASP A 273 9.80 2.63 11.17
CA ASP A 273 9.12 1.80 12.18
C ASP A 273 9.31 0.29 11.93
N HIS A 274 9.53 -0.11 10.67
CA HIS A 274 9.72 -1.51 10.26
C HIS A 274 11.09 -1.78 9.62
N ILE A 275 12.13 -1.08 10.08
CA ILE A 275 13.47 -1.13 9.46
C ILE A 275 14.08 -2.53 9.38
N GLU A 276 13.71 -3.42 10.32
CA GLU A 276 14.14 -4.82 10.35
C GLU A 276 13.75 -5.60 9.08
N VAL A 277 12.69 -5.18 8.37
CA VAL A 277 12.30 -5.78 7.09
C VAL A 277 13.35 -5.54 6.00
N PHE A 278 14.03 -4.39 6.07
CA PHE A 278 15.02 -3.93 5.09
C PHE A 278 16.45 -4.36 5.44
N LYS A 279 16.83 -4.38 6.72
CA LYS A 279 18.18 -4.82 7.18
C LYS A 279 18.55 -6.24 6.75
N ASP A 280 17.57 -7.13 6.65
CA ASP A 280 17.74 -8.57 6.43
C ASP A 280 17.80 -8.98 4.93
N HIS A 281 17.98 -8.03 4.00
CA HIS A 281 17.81 -8.27 2.57
C HIS A 281 18.74 -9.37 2.02
N GLU A 282 20.04 -9.32 2.32
CA GLU A 282 21.04 -10.22 1.72
C GLU A 282 21.05 -11.65 2.30
N LYS A 283 20.69 -11.84 3.59
CA LYS A 283 20.87 -13.14 4.28
C LYS A 283 19.83 -14.21 3.94
N LYS A 284 18.68 -13.85 3.34
CA LYS A 284 17.56 -14.79 3.12
C LYS A 284 17.40 -15.28 1.68
N ASN A 285 18.11 -14.72 0.71
CA ASN A 285 18.06 -15.21 -0.68
C ASN A 285 18.86 -16.50 -0.91
N THR A 286 19.68 -16.93 0.05
CA THR A 286 20.51 -18.15 -0.06
C THR A 286 19.87 -19.42 0.54
N ASP A 287 18.78 -19.30 1.30
CA ASP A 287 18.16 -20.43 2.03
C ASP A 287 16.71 -20.73 1.58
N ILE A 288 16.40 -20.59 0.29
CA ILE A 288 15.11 -21.08 -0.24
C ILE A 288 15.25 -22.58 -0.51
N ILE A 289 15.02 -23.40 0.52
CA ILE A 289 14.79 -24.83 0.38
C ILE A 289 13.35 -25.04 -0.12
N PRO A 290 13.11 -25.66 -1.30
CA PRO A 290 11.76 -25.93 -1.77
C PRO A 290 11.00 -26.83 -0.78
N GLY A 291 9.88 -26.33 -0.24
CA GLY A 291 8.99 -27.11 0.64
C GLY A 291 9.17 -26.90 2.15
N LEU A 292 10.08 -26.03 2.58
CA LEU A 292 10.23 -25.65 3.98
C LEU A 292 10.20 -24.12 4.13
N GLU A 293 9.01 -23.51 4.01
CA GLU A 293 8.82 -22.11 4.39
C GLU A 293 8.84 -22.00 5.92
N THR A 294 10.03 -22.10 6.52
CA THR A 294 10.21 -21.81 7.94
C THR A 294 10.04 -20.30 8.15
N GLY A 295 8.81 -19.86 8.39
CA GLY A 295 8.52 -18.61 9.11
C GLY A 295 9.26 -17.37 8.61
N ALA A 296 9.59 -17.28 7.31
CA ALA A 296 9.88 -16.00 6.71
C ALA A 296 8.61 -15.18 6.93
N LYS A 297 8.62 -14.26 7.89
CA LYS A 297 7.67 -13.13 7.87
C LYS A 297 7.69 -12.67 6.43
N THR A 298 6.64 -12.96 5.68
CA THR A 298 6.53 -12.59 4.28
C THR A 298 6.82 -11.10 4.26
N ARG A 299 7.94 -10.70 3.64
CA ARG A 299 8.34 -9.31 3.54
C ARG A 299 7.18 -8.60 2.88
N ASP A 300 6.41 -7.87 3.66
CA ASP A 300 5.20 -7.21 3.16
C ASP A 300 5.60 -5.88 2.53
N LEU A 301 6.45 -5.98 1.50
CA LEU A 301 6.85 -4.84 0.66
C LEU A 301 5.72 -4.45 -0.30
N ASP A 302 4.74 -5.33 -0.48
CA ASP A 302 3.55 -5.08 -1.29
C ASP A 302 2.77 -3.86 -0.77
N ARG A 303 2.88 -3.51 0.54
CA ARG A 303 2.30 -2.28 1.10
C ARG A 303 2.84 -0.98 0.49
N TYR A 304 4.01 -1.00 -0.14
CA TYR A 304 4.60 0.20 -0.75
C TYR A 304 4.26 0.33 -2.24
N LYS A 305 3.67 -0.70 -2.84
CA LYS A 305 3.27 -0.69 -4.25
C LYS A 305 2.16 0.33 -4.49
N ILE A 306 2.09 0.78 -5.73
CA ILE A 306 0.99 1.61 -6.23
C ILE A 306 0.15 0.76 -7.17
N ASN A 307 -1.12 0.58 -6.84
CA ASN A 307 -2.06 -0.03 -7.77
C ASN A 307 -2.53 1.02 -8.77
N LEU A 308 -1.95 1.01 -9.97
CA LEU A 308 -2.40 1.84 -11.09
C LEU A 308 -3.78 1.36 -11.55
N PHE A 309 -4.82 1.98 -11.01
CA PHE A 309 -6.21 1.55 -11.14
C PHE A 309 -6.84 2.04 -12.46
N ILE A 310 -6.52 3.28 -12.86
CA ILE A 310 -6.83 3.87 -14.17
C ILE A 310 -5.56 4.51 -14.72
N ASN A 311 -5.20 4.13 -15.95
CA ASN A 311 -4.06 4.63 -16.69
C ASN A 311 -4.54 5.29 -17.98
N ASN A 312 -4.17 6.55 -18.20
CA ASN A 312 -4.46 7.32 -19.40
C ASN A 312 -3.20 7.84 -20.12
N ASP A 313 -2.03 7.22 -19.91
CA ASP A 313 -0.75 7.63 -20.49
C ASP A 313 -0.81 7.75 -22.03
N ASP A 314 -1.43 6.78 -22.70
CA ASP A 314 -1.61 6.76 -24.16
C ASP A 314 -2.88 7.48 -24.64
N THR A 315 -3.50 8.31 -23.82
CA THR A 315 -4.82 8.90 -24.11
C THR A 315 -4.76 10.42 -24.18
N ASP A 316 -4.97 10.98 -25.38
CA ASP A 316 -5.00 12.44 -25.58
C ASP A 316 -6.36 13.08 -25.26
N SER A 317 -7.41 12.27 -25.10
CA SER A 317 -8.80 12.73 -25.04
C SER A 317 -9.65 11.98 -24.03
N ALA A 318 -10.93 12.32 -23.90
CA ALA A 318 -11.79 11.62 -22.95
C ALA A 318 -12.02 10.15 -23.37
N PRO A 319 -12.13 9.20 -22.42
CA PRO A 319 -12.32 7.80 -22.74
C PRO A 319 -13.74 7.53 -23.27
N VAL A 320 -13.85 6.58 -24.21
CA VAL A 320 -15.13 6.05 -24.68
C VAL A 320 -15.15 4.56 -24.45
N VAL A 321 -15.93 4.11 -23.47
CA VAL A 321 -16.01 2.71 -23.08
C VAL A 321 -17.34 2.13 -23.53
N PHE A 322 -17.27 1.10 -24.36
CA PHE A 322 -18.42 0.25 -24.72
C PHE A 322 -18.35 -1.02 -23.90
N GLU A 323 -19.31 -1.21 -22.98
CA GLU A 323 -19.42 -2.47 -22.23
C GLU A 323 -20.56 -3.30 -22.83
N THR A 324 -20.17 -4.31 -23.61
CA THR A 324 -21.10 -5.20 -24.31
C THR A 324 -21.69 -6.27 -23.39
N ASN A 325 -21.05 -6.55 -22.25
CA ASN A 325 -21.55 -7.48 -21.24
C ASN A 325 -21.62 -6.80 -19.86
N PRO A 326 -22.67 -6.00 -19.60
CA PRO A 326 -22.81 -5.13 -18.43
C PRO A 326 -23.13 -5.88 -17.12
N THR A 327 -22.39 -6.95 -16.81
CA THR A 327 -22.42 -7.62 -15.50
C THR A 327 -21.92 -6.70 -14.40
N TYR A 328 -22.30 -6.99 -13.15
CA TYR A 328 -21.92 -6.18 -12.00
C TYR A 328 -20.39 -5.95 -11.95
N TYR A 329 -19.60 -7.02 -12.05
CA TYR A 329 -18.14 -6.93 -11.98
C TYR A 329 -17.51 -6.23 -13.19
N ASN A 330 -18.12 -6.33 -14.38
CA ASN A 330 -17.61 -5.62 -15.55
C ASN A 330 -17.85 -4.12 -15.44
N ILE A 331 -18.98 -3.68 -14.86
CA ILE A 331 -19.28 -2.25 -14.67
C ILE A 331 -18.49 -1.68 -13.49
N PHE A 332 -18.56 -2.32 -12.33
CA PHE A 332 -18.07 -1.78 -11.05
C PHE A 332 -16.69 -2.30 -10.65
N GLY A 333 -16.09 -3.19 -11.43
CA GLY A 333 -14.82 -3.80 -11.07
C GLY A 333 -14.98 -4.91 -10.05
N ARG A 334 -13.86 -5.47 -9.60
CA ARG A 334 -13.84 -6.64 -8.72
C ARG A 334 -12.61 -6.66 -7.82
N LEU A 335 -12.69 -7.45 -6.76
CA LEU A 335 -11.54 -7.86 -5.97
C LEU A 335 -11.06 -9.22 -6.46
N GLU A 336 -9.77 -9.34 -6.73
CA GLU A 336 -9.13 -10.63 -6.98
C GLU A 336 -8.59 -11.20 -5.67
N TYR A 337 -8.41 -12.52 -5.64
CA TYR A 337 -7.93 -13.24 -4.46
C TYR A 337 -6.85 -14.23 -4.87
N LYS A 338 -5.80 -14.35 -4.06
CA LYS A 338 -4.76 -15.36 -4.21
C LYS A 338 -4.87 -16.39 -3.08
N ALA A 339 -4.80 -17.66 -3.43
CA ALA A 339 -4.67 -18.74 -2.46
C ALA A 339 -3.25 -18.74 -1.88
N ARG A 340 -3.11 -18.58 -0.57
CA ARG A 340 -1.86 -18.74 0.19
C ARG A 340 -2.11 -19.73 1.33
N LEU A 341 -1.34 -20.82 1.37
CA LEU A 341 -1.42 -21.85 2.43
C LEU A 341 -2.86 -22.37 2.69
N GLY A 342 -3.67 -22.52 1.64
CA GLY A 342 -5.06 -22.99 1.73
C GLY A 342 -6.08 -21.93 2.20
N ALA A 343 -5.65 -20.69 2.47
CA ALA A 343 -6.52 -19.55 2.72
C ALA A 343 -6.57 -18.60 1.51
N MET A 344 -7.70 -17.94 1.29
CA MET A 344 -7.81 -16.88 0.29
C MET A 344 -7.38 -15.55 0.90
N SER A 345 -6.46 -14.86 0.24
CA SER A 345 -5.93 -13.55 0.63
C SER A 345 -6.15 -12.53 -0.48
N THR A 346 -6.37 -11.27 -0.12
CA THR A 346 -6.51 -10.13 -1.02
C THR A 346 -5.81 -8.93 -0.41
N ASP A 347 -5.42 -7.98 -1.24
CA ASP A 347 -4.88 -6.69 -0.85
C ASP A 347 -5.34 -5.60 -1.83
N PHE A 348 -4.96 -4.35 -1.57
CA PHE A 348 -5.36 -3.22 -2.41
C PHE A 348 -4.81 -3.28 -3.85
N THR A 349 -3.75 -4.06 -4.11
CA THR A 349 -3.19 -4.26 -5.46
C THR A 349 -4.07 -5.19 -6.32
N MET A 350 -4.97 -5.95 -5.68
CA MET A 350 -5.91 -6.85 -6.35
C MET A 350 -7.25 -6.20 -6.69
N ILE A 351 -7.41 -4.90 -6.47
CA ILE A 351 -8.58 -4.14 -6.88
C ILE A 351 -8.50 -3.90 -8.39
N LYS A 352 -9.49 -4.38 -9.15
CA LYS A 352 -9.57 -4.22 -10.60
C LYS A 352 -10.68 -3.26 -11.00
N SER A 353 -10.37 -2.37 -11.94
CA SER A 353 -11.31 -1.37 -12.42
C SER A 353 -12.40 -1.95 -13.32
N GLY A 354 -13.60 -1.43 -13.16
CA GLY A 354 -14.74 -1.68 -14.04
C GLY A 354 -14.89 -0.63 -15.14
N ALA A 355 -15.84 -0.85 -16.04
CA ALA A 355 -16.15 0.04 -17.16
C ALA A 355 -16.52 1.45 -16.70
N ILE A 356 -17.20 1.62 -15.56
CA ILE A 356 -17.55 2.95 -15.04
C ILE A 356 -16.31 3.75 -14.63
N HIS A 357 -15.31 3.06 -14.09
CA HIS A 357 -14.04 3.67 -13.69
C HIS A 357 -13.22 4.06 -14.91
N ARG A 358 -13.13 3.17 -15.92
CA ARG A 358 -12.44 3.45 -17.18
C ARG A 358 -13.10 4.54 -18.02
N ALA A 359 -14.41 4.75 -17.85
CA ALA A 359 -15.16 5.80 -18.53
C ALA A 359 -15.10 7.15 -17.80
N ASN A 360 -14.41 7.24 -16.66
CA ASN A 360 -14.37 8.46 -15.86
C ASN A 360 -13.80 9.64 -16.68
N GLY A 361 -14.44 10.81 -16.60
CA GLY A 361 -14.13 11.98 -17.43
C GLY A 361 -14.61 11.88 -18.89
N GLY A 362 -15.14 10.74 -19.33
CA GLY A 362 -15.61 10.48 -20.68
C GLY A 362 -17.02 9.91 -20.75
N TYR A 363 -17.18 8.81 -21.49
CA TYR A 363 -18.48 8.24 -21.82
C TYR A 363 -18.50 6.73 -21.65
N LEU A 364 -19.55 6.24 -20.97
CA LEU A 364 -19.88 4.82 -20.87
C LEU A 364 -21.12 4.55 -21.71
N VAL A 365 -21.02 3.65 -22.70
CA VAL A 365 -22.12 3.24 -23.55
C VAL A 365 -22.50 1.80 -23.21
N LEU A 366 -23.76 1.60 -22.83
CA LEU A 366 -24.32 0.31 -22.41
C LEU A 366 -25.51 -0.07 -23.28
N ASN A 367 -25.66 -1.37 -23.54
CA ASN A 367 -26.93 -1.89 -24.04
C ASN A 367 -27.94 -1.96 -22.89
N ALA A 368 -29.04 -1.22 -23.02
CA ALA A 368 -30.06 -1.13 -21.97
C ALA A 368 -30.72 -2.49 -21.67
N ILE A 369 -30.97 -3.32 -22.69
CA ILE A 369 -31.60 -4.64 -22.48
C ILE A 369 -30.65 -5.56 -21.72
N ASP A 370 -29.36 -5.56 -22.07
CA ASP A 370 -28.38 -6.41 -21.43
C ASP A 370 -28.12 -5.96 -19.98
N LEU A 371 -28.10 -4.64 -19.73
CA LEU A 371 -27.99 -4.07 -18.38
C LEU A 371 -29.18 -4.47 -17.48
N LEU A 372 -30.39 -4.46 -18.02
CA LEU A 372 -31.59 -4.86 -17.29
C LEU A 372 -31.67 -6.38 -17.04
N LYS A 373 -31.07 -7.19 -17.92
CA LYS A 373 -30.95 -8.64 -17.74
C LYS A 373 -29.85 -9.03 -16.75
N ALA A 374 -28.82 -8.21 -16.60
CA ALA A 374 -27.74 -8.45 -15.67
C ALA A 374 -28.19 -8.24 -14.22
N LEU A 375 -28.21 -9.31 -13.45
CA LEU A 375 -28.57 -9.31 -12.02
C LEU A 375 -27.79 -8.23 -11.26
N PHE A 376 -28.51 -7.41 -10.48
CA PHE A 376 -28.00 -6.33 -9.63
C PHE A 376 -27.30 -5.15 -10.34
N SER A 377 -26.86 -5.28 -11.58
CA SER A 377 -26.14 -4.22 -12.31
C SER A 377 -26.95 -2.92 -12.39
N TRP A 378 -28.22 -2.99 -12.79
CA TRP A 378 -29.07 -1.81 -12.90
C TRP A 378 -29.36 -1.15 -11.56
N GLU A 379 -29.59 -1.95 -10.52
CA GLU A 379 -29.85 -1.43 -9.18
C GLU A 379 -28.63 -0.74 -8.59
N ALA A 380 -27.44 -1.32 -8.79
CA ALA A 380 -26.18 -0.75 -8.38
C ALA A 380 -25.86 0.55 -9.14
N LEU A 381 -26.14 0.62 -10.44
CA LEU A 381 -25.85 1.81 -11.25
C LEU A 381 -26.69 3.03 -10.86
N LYS A 382 -27.89 2.79 -10.29
CA LYS A 382 -28.75 3.87 -9.79
C LYS A 382 -28.27 4.46 -8.46
N ARG A 383 -27.47 3.73 -7.68
CA ARG A 383 -26.91 4.17 -6.40
C ARG A 383 -25.64 4.95 -6.66
#